data_AF-A0A661ZMQ3-F1
#
_entry.id   AF-A0A661ZMQ3-F1
#
_cell.length_a   1.000
_cell.length_b   1.000
_cell.length_c   1.000
_cell.angle_alpha   90.00
_cell.angle_beta   90.00
_cell.angle_gamma   90.00
#
_symmetry.space_group_name_H-M   'P 1'
#
loop_
_entity.id
_entity.type
_entity.pdbx_description
1 polymer ?
#
loop_
_entity_poly.entity_id
_entity_poly.type
_entity_poly.pdbx_seq_one_letter_code
_entity_poly.pdbx_strand_id
1 'polypeptide(L)'
;MDYNELLIDELMKRVTKYAFWWIPLGLSILFLTSCEKFLNPEQELRIEEENLYKDWYEYRSVEMGMYALQQKLVEQLLILGELRGDLLEITPNATADMVEIYNFNISKTNEFASPTGFFKLIAACNNFIRILEQEQPAVVDPESPVNNYDNLYGEAICMRAWAYFNAVRIYGKVPYIHESLTTIEEVEAYIKSPGTYIDSVHILFAKDGFYNDTVFNEPIDLEKQYYDTDLVIDTYTNQIKNKVKAVGVNHFIVNNDDTWEVTIWNDYAMDALMGQMYLTQGDLVQASSHFLRIMNNPSDTYRYHIDDSFGYGAWRNIFNQIDTREHIYTIWFNKGNFQQNSFQSYFEDWGPHKYKLKPTYLSILNWESVFRGAVIDVDQNNPDLTEVVFPGIPSDFYRGFGSSYYYVNNNVGISEQEYMDMLILRRDGDDRSSRAIMENMDTVVMKYSIGRNSFGQDANYTIYRASGIQLYMAEIYTYWVYIQNDLPITNTNSALGILNDGSNYTLDAGRVEVGVRGRVGLGSGSAAIAIRNINYLHDPFTNEITGYTDLTGDFSGKQ
;
A
#
# COMPACT_ATOMS: atom_id res chain seq x y z
N MET A 1 -43.01 -91.54 -4.97
CA MET A 1 -43.13 -90.26 -4.25
C MET A 1 -41.79 -89.90 -3.71
N ASP A 2 -41.25 -88.74 -4.07
CA ASP A 2 -40.66 -88.48 -5.37
C ASP A 2 -39.24 -87.96 -5.05
N TYR A 3 -38.21 -88.36 -5.81
CA TYR A 3 -36.83 -87.94 -5.51
C TYR A 3 -36.69 -86.40 -5.59
N ASN A 4 -37.63 -85.76 -6.27
CA ASN A 4 -37.81 -84.31 -6.33
C ASN A 4 -38.31 -83.69 -5.01
N GLU A 5 -39.14 -84.36 -4.19
CA GLU A 5 -39.63 -83.80 -2.92
C GLU A 5 -38.53 -83.72 -1.85
N LEU A 6 -37.64 -84.71 -1.81
CA LEU A 6 -36.49 -84.73 -0.88
C LEU A 6 -35.43 -83.68 -1.27
N LEU A 7 -35.19 -83.47 -2.57
CA LEU A 7 -34.26 -82.46 -3.05
C LEU A 7 -34.78 -81.03 -2.78
N ILE A 8 -36.10 -80.81 -2.88
CA ILE A 8 -36.74 -79.52 -2.60
C ILE A 8 -36.68 -79.18 -1.10
N ASP A 9 -36.91 -80.17 -0.21
CA ASP A 9 -36.86 -79.94 1.24
C ASP A 9 -35.43 -79.68 1.75
N GLU A 10 -34.41 -80.31 1.13
CA GLU A 10 -33.01 -80.07 1.44
C GLU A 10 -32.50 -78.72 0.88
N LEU A 11 -33.00 -78.29 -0.29
CA LEU A 11 -32.75 -76.95 -0.83
C LEU A 11 -33.40 -75.85 0.03
N MET A 12 -34.66 -76.03 0.47
CA MET A 12 -35.34 -75.06 1.33
C MET A 12 -34.68 -74.91 2.70
N LYS A 13 -34.13 -75.99 3.29
CA LYS A 13 -33.35 -75.93 4.54
C LYS A 13 -32.01 -75.21 4.39
N ARG A 14 -31.38 -75.24 3.21
CA ARG A 14 -30.18 -74.44 2.92
C ARG A 14 -30.52 -72.97 2.66
N VAL A 15 -31.59 -72.68 1.92
CA VAL A 15 -32.05 -71.30 1.64
C VAL A 15 -32.47 -70.59 2.93
N THR A 16 -33.17 -71.25 3.85
CA THR A 16 -33.55 -70.67 5.15
C THR A 16 -32.36 -70.42 6.09
N LYS A 17 -31.31 -71.25 6.02
CA LYS A 17 -30.09 -71.08 6.83
C LYS A 17 -29.23 -69.89 6.38
N TYR A 18 -29.27 -69.55 5.09
CA TYR A 18 -28.62 -68.34 4.57
C TYR A 18 -29.53 -67.12 4.61
N ALA A 19 -30.85 -67.24 4.43
CA ALA A 19 -31.79 -66.12 4.54
C ALA A 19 -31.70 -65.41 5.91
N PHE A 20 -31.46 -66.16 7.00
CA PHE A 20 -31.31 -65.60 8.35
C PHE A 20 -30.05 -64.73 8.52
N TRP A 21 -29.00 -64.96 7.71
CA TRP A 21 -27.77 -64.16 7.69
C TRP A 21 -27.80 -63.00 6.68
N TRP A 22 -28.74 -63.01 5.73
CA TRP A 22 -28.92 -61.94 4.76
C TRP A 22 -29.91 -60.86 5.22
N ILE A 23 -30.78 -61.18 6.19
CA ILE A 23 -31.69 -60.19 6.80
C ILE A 23 -30.92 -59.08 7.56
N PRO A 24 -29.86 -59.33 8.35
CA PRO A 24 -29.08 -58.25 8.98
C PRO A 24 -28.23 -57.46 7.98
N LEU A 25 -27.79 -58.08 6.88
CA LEU A 25 -27.00 -57.41 5.83
C LEU A 25 -27.88 -56.51 4.94
N GLY A 26 -29.14 -56.92 4.70
CA GLY A 26 -30.14 -56.11 4.01
C GLY A 26 -30.71 -54.97 4.89
N LEU A 27 -30.82 -55.19 6.21
CA LEU A 27 -31.28 -54.14 7.14
C LEU A 27 -30.20 -53.07 7.41
N SER A 28 -28.92 -53.41 7.24
CA SER A 28 -27.81 -52.45 7.36
C SER A 28 -27.70 -51.51 6.15
N ILE A 29 -28.28 -51.89 5.01
CA ILE A 29 -28.33 -51.06 3.80
C ILE A 29 -29.50 -50.05 3.83
N LEU A 30 -30.49 -50.26 4.71
CA LEU A 30 -31.62 -49.33 4.90
C LEU A 30 -31.31 -48.15 5.85
N PHE A 31 -30.13 -48.13 6.47
CA PHE A 31 -29.65 -47.00 7.28
C PHE A 31 -28.61 -46.11 6.58
N LEU A 32 -28.37 -46.31 5.27
CA LEU A 32 -27.56 -45.41 4.45
C LEU A 32 -28.43 -44.38 3.70
N THR A 33 -29.52 -43.93 4.32
CA THR A 33 -30.25 -42.75 3.84
C THR A 33 -29.50 -41.50 4.30
N SER A 34 -28.71 -40.97 3.37
CA SER A 34 -28.31 -39.55 3.23
C SER A 34 -28.15 -38.75 4.53
N CYS A 35 -26.93 -38.75 5.06
CA CYS A 35 -26.37 -37.55 5.68
C CYS A 35 -25.64 -36.71 4.61
N GLU A 36 -26.32 -36.35 3.51
CA GLU A 36 -25.77 -35.33 2.61
C GLU A 36 -25.64 -33.98 3.32
N LYS A 37 -26.58 -33.63 4.22
CA LYS A 37 -26.59 -32.32 4.94
C LYS A 37 -25.48 -32.13 6.00
N PHE A 38 -24.74 -33.18 6.38
CA PHE A 38 -23.66 -33.06 7.37
C PHE A 38 -22.27 -32.96 6.72
N LEU A 39 -22.10 -33.53 5.52
CA LEU A 39 -20.85 -33.48 4.76
C LEU A 39 -20.88 -32.47 3.61
N ASN A 40 -22.07 -32.07 3.18
CA ASN A 40 -22.35 -30.83 2.47
C ASN A 40 -23.37 -30.06 3.32
N PRO A 41 -22.96 -29.28 4.33
CA PRO A 41 -23.79 -28.13 4.64
C PRO A 41 -23.99 -27.40 3.31
N GLU A 42 -25.23 -27.14 2.90
CA GLU A 42 -25.44 -25.98 2.05
C GLU A 42 -24.66 -24.88 2.76
N GLN A 43 -23.64 -24.32 2.12
CA GLN A 43 -23.05 -23.11 2.63
C GLN A 43 -24.21 -22.11 2.63
N GLU A 44 -24.91 -21.98 3.77
CA GLU A 44 -25.89 -20.94 4.09
C GLU A 44 -25.18 -19.57 4.20
N LEU A 45 -24.13 -19.37 3.38
CA LEU A 45 -23.39 -18.14 3.17
C LEU A 45 -23.30 -17.83 1.67
N ARG A 46 -24.03 -18.53 0.79
CA ARG A 46 -24.40 -17.96 -0.50
C ARG A 46 -25.72 -17.22 -0.30
N ILE A 47 -25.64 -16.03 0.28
CA ILE A 47 -26.77 -15.10 0.26
C ILE A 47 -27.02 -14.82 -1.23
N GLU A 48 -28.16 -15.25 -1.76
CA GLU A 48 -28.55 -14.89 -3.12
C GLU A 48 -28.68 -13.37 -3.21
N GLU A 49 -28.20 -12.76 -4.29
CA GLU A 49 -28.09 -11.30 -4.45
C GLU A 49 -29.42 -10.58 -4.20
N GLU A 50 -30.54 -11.26 -4.49
CA GLU A 50 -31.93 -10.85 -4.25
C GLU A 50 -32.30 -10.67 -2.76
N ASN A 51 -31.50 -11.19 -1.84
CA ASN A 51 -31.74 -11.14 -0.40
C ASN A 51 -30.73 -10.26 0.37
N LEU A 52 -29.73 -9.71 -0.31
CA LEU A 52 -28.79 -8.72 0.23
C LEU A 52 -29.40 -7.31 0.18
N TYR A 53 -28.81 -6.38 0.93
CA TYR A 53 -29.08 -4.94 0.92
C TYR A 53 -30.39 -4.48 1.60
N LYS A 54 -30.93 -5.29 2.51
CA LYS A 54 -32.11 -4.94 3.33
C LYS A 54 -31.77 -3.99 4.47
N ASP A 55 -30.54 -4.02 4.97
CA ASP A 55 -30.08 -3.10 6.02
C ASP A 55 -28.66 -2.57 5.78
N TRP A 56 -28.31 -1.53 6.54
CA TRP A 56 -27.00 -0.87 6.49
C TRP A 56 -25.80 -1.82 6.72
N TYR A 57 -25.96 -2.86 7.54
CA TYR A 57 -24.86 -3.76 7.89
C TYR A 57 -24.49 -4.68 6.72
N GLU A 58 -25.44 -5.00 5.85
CA GLU A 58 -25.18 -5.78 4.64
C GLU A 58 -24.33 -4.99 3.64
N TYR A 59 -24.64 -3.71 3.38
CA TYR A 59 -23.80 -2.84 2.54
C TYR A 59 -22.37 -2.76 3.07
N ARG A 60 -22.23 -2.56 4.38
CA ARG A 60 -20.92 -2.51 5.04
C ARG A 60 -20.18 -3.84 4.92
N SER A 61 -20.87 -4.98 5.00
CA SER A 61 -20.24 -6.29 4.87
C SER A 61 -19.67 -6.50 3.47
N VAL A 62 -20.36 -6.03 2.44
CA VAL A 62 -19.88 -6.04 1.05
C VAL A 62 -18.65 -5.16 0.87
N GLU A 63 -18.68 -3.94 1.41
CA GLU A 63 -17.52 -3.04 1.43
C GLU A 63 -16.30 -3.66 2.13
N MET A 64 -16.48 -4.29 3.30
CA MET A 64 -15.39 -4.98 3.99
C MET A 64 -14.80 -6.12 3.14
N GLY A 65 -15.62 -6.78 2.32
CA GLY A 65 -15.17 -7.74 1.32
C GLY A 65 -14.24 -7.12 0.25
N MET A 66 -14.52 -5.87 -0.16
CA MET A 66 -13.65 -5.13 -1.08
C MET A 66 -12.31 -4.76 -0.44
N TYR A 67 -12.30 -4.32 0.82
CA TYR A 67 -11.05 -4.09 1.55
C TYR A 67 -10.22 -5.38 1.72
N ALA A 68 -10.87 -6.53 1.89
CA ALA A 68 -10.17 -7.82 1.92
C ALA A 68 -9.54 -8.19 0.56
N LEU A 69 -10.15 -7.78 -0.57
CA LEU A 69 -9.53 -7.89 -1.89
C LEU A 69 -8.35 -6.93 -2.04
N GLN A 70 -8.48 -5.70 -1.55
CA GLN A 70 -7.40 -4.70 -1.57
C GLN A 70 -6.20 -5.14 -0.71
N GLN A 71 -6.44 -5.74 0.47
CA GLN A 71 -5.41 -6.35 1.32
C GLN A 71 -4.57 -7.40 0.56
N LYS A 72 -5.19 -8.20 -0.31
CA LYS A 72 -4.47 -9.23 -1.10
C LYS A 72 -3.50 -8.64 -2.13
N LEU A 73 -3.65 -7.37 -2.49
CA LEU A 73 -2.76 -6.70 -3.45
C LEU A 73 -1.49 -6.15 -2.80
N VAL A 74 -1.45 -6.01 -1.47
CA VAL A 74 -0.35 -5.36 -0.75
C VAL A 74 1.00 -6.05 -0.98
N GLU A 75 1.04 -7.38 -0.95
CA GLU A 75 2.27 -8.12 -1.23
C GLU A 75 2.71 -7.98 -2.68
N GLN A 76 1.75 -8.09 -3.60
CA GLN A 76 2.00 -7.91 -5.03
C GLN A 76 2.59 -6.53 -5.34
N LEU A 77 2.02 -5.48 -4.73
CA LEU A 77 2.47 -4.10 -4.88
C LEU A 77 3.88 -3.90 -4.31
N LEU A 78 4.18 -4.46 -3.14
CA LEU A 78 5.51 -4.39 -2.55
C LEU A 78 6.54 -5.08 -3.45
N ILE A 79 6.28 -6.31 -3.90
CA ILE A 79 7.25 -7.07 -4.70
C ILE A 79 7.52 -6.39 -6.04
N LEU A 80 6.46 -5.99 -6.75
CA LEU A 80 6.61 -5.30 -8.04
C LEU A 80 7.18 -3.88 -7.88
N GLY A 81 6.87 -3.18 -6.79
CA GLY A 81 7.38 -1.83 -6.54
C GLY A 81 8.87 -1.83 -6.20
N GLU A 82 9.25 -2.63 -5.21
CA GLU A 82 10.60 -2.58 -4.62
C GLU A 82 11.64 -3.31 -5.49
N LEU A 83 11.34 -4.47 -6.08
CA LEU A 83 12.32 -5.23 -6.88
C LEU A 83 12.60 -4.62 -8.27
N ARG A 84 11.77 -3.68 -8.72
CA ARG A 84 12.04 -2.87 -9.92
C ARG A 84 12.79 -1.58 -9.60
N GLY A 85 12.99 -1.29 -8.30
CA GLY A 85 13.82 -0.20 -7.80
C GLY A 85 15.24 -0.67 -7.45
N ASP A 86 15.99 0.17 -6.74
CA ASP A 86 17.42 0.00 -6.43
C ASP A 86 17.72 -0.12 -4.93
N LEU A 87 16.69 -0.07 -4.07
CA LEU A 87 16.85 -0.09 -2.60
C LEU A 87 16.68 -1.48 -1.97
N LEU A 88 16.21 -2.46 -2.73
CA LEU A 88 16.00 -3.84 -2.29
C LEU A 88 16.60 -4.83 -3.30
N GLU A 89 17.21 -5.91 -2.79
CA GLU A 89 17.74 -7.00 -3.59
C GLU A 89 17.22 -8.36 -3.12
N ILE A 90 17.31 -9.34 -4.03
CA ILE A 90 16.98 -10.73 -3.74
C ILE A 90 18.11 -11.43 -2.98
N THR A 91 17.75 -12.35 -2.09
CA THR A 91 18.71 -13.29 -1.47
C THR A 91 18.74 -14.60 -2.27
N PRO A 92 19.66 -15.54 -1.96
CA PRO A 92 19.63 -16.88 -2.52
C PRO A 92 18.34 -17.69 -2.26
N ASN A 93 17.48 -17.25 -1.31
CA ASN A 93 16.23 -17.90 -0.96
C ASN A 93 15.01 -17.34 -1.72
N ALA A 94 15.20 -16.34 -2.60
CA ALA A 94 14.13 -15.78 -3.41
C ALA A 94 13.46 -16.84 -4.31
N THR A 95 12.17 -16.65 -4.59
CA THR A 95 11.44 -17.55 -5.50
C THR A 95 11.81 -17.25 -6.96
N ALA A 96 11.54 -18.20 -7.86
CA ALA A 96 11.75 -18.00 -9.30
C ALA A 96 11.02 -16.74 -9.80
N ASP A 97 9.79 -16.50 -9.35
CA ASP A 97 9.00 -15.33 -9.73
C ASP A 97 9.63 -14.01 -9.28
N MET A 98 10.25 -13.96 -8.08
CA MET A 98 10.99 -12.78 -7.62
C MET A 98 12.27 -12.57 -8.44
N VAL A 99 12.98 -13.64 -8.79
CA VAL A 99 14.18 -13.60 -9.63
C VAL A 99 13.86 -13.06 -11.03
N GLU A 100 12.72 -13.46 -11.60
CA GLU A 100 12.26 -12.93 -12.90
C GLU A 100 12.02 -11.42 -12.86
N ILE A 101 11.37 -10.92 -11.79
CA ILE A 101 11.08 -9.49 -11.61
C ILE A 101 12.37 -8.69 -11.42
N TYR A 102 13.27 -9.16 -10.55
CA TYR A 102 14.54 -8.50 -10.28
C TYR A 102 15.43 -8.38 -11.54
N ASN A 103 15.38 -9.39 -12.42
CA ASN A 103 16.12 -9.38 -13.68
C ASN A 103 15.36 -8.71 -14.85
N PHE A 104 14.21 -8.10 -14.59
CA PHE A 104 13.34 -7.49 -15.62
C PHE A 104 12.97 -8.45 -16.77
N ASN A 105 12.89 -9.75 -16.48
CA ASN A 105 12.56 -10.80 -17.45
C ASN A 105 11.34 -11.60 -16.96
N ILE A 106 10.22 -10.91 -16.85
CA ILE A 106 8.99 -11.39 -16.21
C ILE A 106 8.23 -12.34 -17.15
N SER A 107 7.95 -13.56 -16.70
CA SER A 107 7.15 -14.52 -17.47
C SER A 107 5.65 -14.22 -17.38
N LYS A 108 4.87 -14.72 -18.35
CA LYS A 108 3.39 -14.60 -18.32
C LYS A 108 2.72 -15.39 -17.20
N THR A 109 3.43 -16.33 -16.60
CA THR A 109 2.95 -17.20 -15.52
C THR A 109 3.37 -16.71 -14.14
N ASN A 110 4.11 -15.59 -14.08
CA ASN A 110 4.60 -15.02 -12.83
C ASN A 110 3.45 -14.62 -11.91
N GLU A 111 3.44 -15.14 -10.68
CA GLU A 111 2.32 -14.95 -9.76
C GLU A 111 2.10 -13.47 -9.38
N PHE A 112 3.18 -12.71 -9.18
CA PHE A 112 3.10 -11.30 -8.82
C PHE A 112 2.81 -10.41 -10.02
N ALA A 113 3.11 -10.84 -11.24
CA ALA A 113 2.81 -10.05 -12.43
C ALA A 113 1.34 -10.16 -12.88
N SER A 114 0.56 -11.09 -12.31
CA SER A 114 -0.82 -11.33 -12.74
C SER A 114 -1.75 -10.14 -12.48
N PRO A 115 -2.50 -9.63 -13.48
CA PRO A 115 -3.44 -8.52 -13.28
C PRO A 115 -4.76 -8.96 -12.64
N THR A 116 -4.98 -10.27 -12.45
CA THR A 116 -6.24 -10.84 -11.96
C THR A 116 -6.67 -10.26 -10.61
N GLY A 117 -5.73 -9.98 -9.71
CA GLY A 117 -6.03 -9.37 -8.42
C GLY A 117 -6.69 -8.00 -8.57
N PHE A 118 -6.13 -7.13 -9.42
CA PHE A 118 -6.68 -5.81 -9.70
C PHE A 118 -8.06 -5.91 -10.34
N PHE A 119 -8.25 -6.81 -11.30
CA PHE A 119 -9.54 -6.99 -11.97
C PHE A 119 -10.63 -7.50 -11.04
N LYS A 120 -10.30 -8.38 -10.08
CA LYS A 120 -11.24 -8.81 -9.04
C LYS A 120 -11.69 -7.64 -8.17
N LEU A 121 -10.76 -6.78 -7.75
CA LEU A 121 -11.08 -5.59 -6.98
C LEU A 121 -11.96 -4.62 -7.78
N ILE A 122 -11.60 -4.36 -9.04
CA ILE A 122 -12.36 -3.49 -9.94
C ILE A 122 -13.79 -4.01 -10.15
N ALA A 123 -13.96 -5.30 -10.43
CA ALA A 123 -15.28 -5.91 -10.63
C ALA A 123 -16.14 -5.83 -9.36
N ALA A 124 -15.54 -6.06 -8.20
CA ALA A 124 -16.22 -5.90 -6.91
C ALA A 124 -16.66 -4.45 -6.68
N CYS A 125 -15.81 -3.46 -6.99
CA CYS A 125 -16.17 -2.06 -6.92
C CYS A 125 -17.31 -1.72 -7.90
N ASN A 126 -17.23 -2.19 -9.15
CA ASN A 126 -18.28 -1.98 -10.16
C ASN A 126 -19.64 -2.49 -9.66
N ASN A 127 -19.66 -3.71 -9.11
CA ASN A 127 -20.91 -4.28 -8.60
C ASN A 127 -21.47 -3.44 -7.44
N PHE A 128 -20.63 -3.08 -6.48
CA PHE A 128 -21.09 -2.35 -5.30
C PHE A 128 -21.55 -0.92 -5.63
N ILE A 129 -20.83 -0.22 -6.50
CA ILE A 129 -21.23 1.09 -7.05
C ILE A 129 -22.60 0.96 -7.70
N ARG A 130 -22.80 -0.02 -8.59
CA ARG A 130 -24.08 -0.24 -9.27
C ARG A 130 -25.23 -0.45 -8.29
N ILE A 131 -25.01 -1.26 -7.25
CA ILE A 131 -26.03 -1.54 -6.23
C ILE A 131 -26.37 -0.29 -5.43
N LEU A 132 -25.37 0.51 -5.04
CA LEU A 132 -25.60 1.80 -4.38
C LEU A 132 -26.38 2.78 -5.28
N GLU A 133 -26.05 2.88 -6.56
CA GLU A 133 -26.77 3.74 -7.51
C GLU A 133 -28.23 3.32 -7.69
N GLN A 134 -28.52 2.01 -7.65
CA GLN A 134 -29.86 1.45 -7.83
C GLN A 134 -30.72 1.55 -6.58
N GLU A 135 -30.21 1.06 -5.46
CA GLU A 135 -30.98 0.91 -4.23
C GLU A 135 -30.95 2.18 -3.35
N GLN A 136 -29.95 3.04 -3.56
CA GLN A 136 -29.78 4.31 -2.84
C GLN A 136 -29.64 5.48 -3.83
N PRO A 137 -30.68 5.82 -4.63
CA PRO A 137 -30.59 6.82 -5.69
C PRO A 137 -30.17 8.23 -5.21
N ALA A 138 -30.26 8.50 -3.90
CA ALA A 138 -29.69 9.67 -3.25
C ALA A 138 -28.17 9.83 -3.52
N VAL A 139 -27.43 8.74 -3.77
CA VAL A 139 -25.98 8.82 -4.03
C VAL A 139 -25.63 9.48 -5.36
N VAL A 140 -26.52 9.37 -6.35
CA VAL A 140 -26.36 10.01 -7.68
C VAL A 140 -27.06 11.34 -7.79
N ASP A 141 -27.90 11.72 -6.82
CA ASP A 141 -28.54 13.03 -6.75
C ASP A 141 -27.59 14.06 -6.10
N PRO A 142 -27.11 15.07 -6.86
CA PRO A 142 -26.24 16.11 -6.31
C PRO A 142 -26.92 16.99 -5.26
N GLU A 143 -28.26 17.10 -5.30
CA GLU A 143 -29.03 17.94 -4.38
C GLU A 143 -29.35 17.19 -3.07
N SER A 144 -29.19 15.87 -3.05
CA SER A 144 -29.43 15.06 -1.85
C SER A 144 -28.33 15.31 -0.81
N PRO A 145 -28.69 15.54 0.47
CA PRO A 145 -27.72 15.69 1.54
C PRO A 145 -26.86 14.43 1.70
N VAL A 146 -25.60 14.65 2.08
CA VAL A 146 -24.64 13.57 2.35
C VAL A 146 -25.13 12.70 3.49
N ASN A 147 -25.12 11.39 3.26
CA ASN A 147 -25.43 10.34 4.22
C ASN A 147 -24.36 9.22 4.17
N ASN A 148 -24.53 8.17 4.98
CA ASN A 148 -23.52 7.12 5.07
C ASN A 148 -23.37 6.30 3.76
N TYR A 149 -24.41 6.17 2.94
CA TYR A 149 -24.31 5.50 1.64
C TYR A 149 -23.48 6.31 0.64
N ASP A 150 -23.54 7.65 0.69
CA ASP A 150 -22.65 8.51 -0.11
C ASP A 150 -21.18 8.27 0.25
N ASN A 151 -20.90 8.02 1.53
CA ASN A 151 -19.54 7.70 1.99
C ASN A 151 -19.07 6.36 1.41
N LEU A 152 -19.87 5.28 1.53
CA LEU A 152 -19.55 3.97 0.94
C LEU A 152 -19.34 4.06 -0.58
N TYR A 153 -20.18 4.86 -1.24
CA TYR A 153 -20.09 5.11 -2.68
C TYR A 153 -18.77 5.80 -3.05
N GLY A 154 -18.38 6.82 -2.28
CA GLY A 154 -17.09 7.48 -2.41
C GLY A 154 -15.91 6.54 -2.18
N GLU A 155 -15.97 5.69 -1.14
CA GLU A 155 -14.94 4.69 -0.85
C GLU A 155 -14.76 3.72 -2.03
N ALA A 156 -15.86 3.21 -2.60
CA ALA A 156 -15.83 2.29 -3.73
C ALA A 156 -15.25 2.93 -5.01
N ILE A 157 -15.60 4.18 -5.31
CA ILE A 157 -15.03 4.93 -6.44
C ILE A 157 -13.54 5.16 -6.25
N CYS A 158 -13.10 5.59 -5.07
CA CYS A 158 -11.70 5.81 -4.76
C CYS A 158 -10.89 4.50 -4.87
N MET A 159 -11.43 3.41 -4.34
CA MET A 159 -10.82 2.09 -4.39
C MET A 159 -10.66 1.57 -5.83
N ARG A 160 -11.68 1.77 -6.68
CA ARG A 160 -11.62 1.45 -8.11
C ARG A 160 -10.57 2.29 -8.83
N ALA A 161 -10.58 3.60 -8.62
CA ALA A 161 -9.61 4.52 -9.21
C ALA A 161 -8.18 4.14 -8.79
N TRP A 162 -7.96 3.84 -7.52
CA TRP A 162 -6.68 3.37 -6.99
C TRP A 162 -6.24 2.04 -7.64
N ALA A 163 -7.16 1.07 -7.81
CA ALA A 163 -6.85 -0.19 -8.46
C ALA A 163 -6.38 0.00 -9.91
N TYR A 164 -7.11 0.82 -10.68
CA TYR A 164 -6.72 1.17 -12.05
C TYR A 164 -5.41 1.93 -12.12
N PHE A 165 -5.21 2.91 -11.25
CA PHE A 165 -4.01 3.73 -11.22
C PHE A 165 -2.77 2.91 -10.85
N ASN A 166 -2.87 1.96 -9.92
CA ASN A 166 -1.77 1.04 -9.64
C ASN A 166 -1.53 0.08 -10.81
N ALA A 167 -2.59 -0.51 -11.37
CA ALA A 167 -2.46 -1.44 -12.49
C ALA A 167 -1.80 -0.78 -13.72
N VAL A 168 -2.20 0.44 -14.10
CA VAL A 168 -1.62 1.12 -15.27
C VAL A 168 -0.16 1.52 -15.06
N ARG A 169 0.23 1.91 -13.84
CA ARG A 169 1.64 2.18 -13.50
C ARG A 169 2.52 0.93 -13.56
N ILE A 170 1.93 -0.26 -13.34
CA ILE A 170 2.65 -1.54 -13.42
C ILE A 170 2.72 -2.02 -14.87
N TYR A 171 1.60 -2.00 -15.60
CA TYR A 171 1.43 -2.67 -16.90
C TYR A 171 1.53 -1.73 -18.11
N GLY A 172 1.53 -0.42 -17.90
CA GLY A 172 1.53 0.62 -18.93
C GLY A 172 0.18 0.82 -19.62
N LYS A 173 -0.55 -0.26 -19.91
CA LYS A 173 -1.93 -0.23 -20.44
C LYS A 173 -2.79 -1.29 -19.77
N VAL A 174 -4.04 -0.94 -19.49
CA VAL A 174 -5.00 -1.82 -18.81
C VAL A 174 -6.34 -1.84 -19.53
N PRO A 175 -7.04 -2.99 -19.62
CA PRO A 175 -8.37 -3.04 -20.19
C PRO A 175 -9.34 -2.27 -19.29
N TYR A 176 -10.17 -1.43 -19.90
CA TYR A 176 -11.34 -0.86 -19.23
C TYR A 176 -12.37 -1.97 -19.03
N ILE A 177 -12.81 -2.17 -17.79
CA ILE A 177 -13.80 -3.16 -17.41
C ILE A 177 -15.11 -2.41 -17.28
N HIS A 178 -16.02 -2.65 -18.21
CA HIS A 178 -17.32 -2.00 -18.22
C HIS A 178 -18.08 -2.24 -16.91
N GLU A 179 -18.84 -1.25 -16.45
CA GLU A 179 -19.51 -1.26 -15.14
C GLU A 179 -20.59 -2.35 -15.03
N SER A 180 -21.07 -2.89 -16.16
CA SER A 180 -21.99 -4.05 -16.18
C SER A 180 -21.30 -5.38 -15.85
N LEU A 181 -19.98 -5.49 -16.02
CA LEU A 181 -19.23 -6.71 -15.75
C LEU A 181 -18.88 -6.76 -14.26
N THR A 182 -19.51 -7.69 -13.54
CA THR A 182 -19.51 -7.73 -12.08
C THR A 182 -18.89 -9.01 -11.51
N THR A 183 -18.66 -10.02 -12.35
CA THR A 183 -17.99 -11.28 -11.98
C THR A 183 -16.63 -11.43 -12.66
N ILE A 184 -15.73 -12.22 -12.08
CA ILE A 184 -14.41 -12.47 -12.71
C ILE A 184 -14.55 -13.30 -13.98
N GLU A 185 -15.55 -14.19 -14.04
CA GLU A 185 -15.86 -15.00 -15.22
C GLU A 185 -16.26 -14.12 -16.41
N GLU A 186 -17.13 -13.12 -16.17
CA GLU A 186 -17.51 -12.11 -17.17
C GLU A 186 -16.29 -11.29 -17.59
N VAL A 187 -15.48 -10.82 -16.65
CA VAL A 187 -14.28 -10.03 -16.95
C VAL A 187 -13.25 -10.83 -17.75
N GLU A 188 -13.03 -12.10 -17.42
CA GLU A 188 -12.13 -12.96 -18.18
C GLU A 188 -12.67 -13.26 -19.58
N ALA A 189 -13.97 -13.55 -19.71
CA ALA A 189 -14.61 -13.76 -20.99
C ALA A 189 -14.54 -12.50 -21.86
N TYR A 190 -14.80 -11.34 -21.26
CA TYR A 190 -14.59 -10.02 -21.85
C TYR A 190 -13.16 -9.89 -22.32
N ILE A 191 -12.14 -10.03 -21.46
CA ILE A 191 -10.72 -9.84 -21.85
C ILE A 191 -10.27 -10.82 -22.94
N LYS A 192 -10.74 -12.07 -22.93
CA LYS A 192 -10.33 -13.12 -23.89
C LYS A 192 -11.04 -13.04 -25.24
N SER A 193 -12.17 -12.34 -25.38
CA SER A 193 -12.92 -12.31 -26.65
C SER A 193 -12.15 -11.65 -27.82
N PRO A 194 -12.33 -12.06 -29.07
CA PRO A 194 -11.71 -11.39 -30.21
C PRO A 194 -12.55 -10.18 -30.65
N GLY A 195 -12.33 -9.00 -30.05
CA GLY A 195 -13.04 -7.77 -30.40
C GLY A 195 -14.20 -7.45 -29.45
N THR A 196 -15.37 -7.14 -30.00
CA THR A 196 -16.58 -6.83 -29.24
C THR A 196 -17.00 -8.01 -28.36
N TYR A 197 -17.29 -7.74 -27.09
CA TYR A 197 -17.91 -8.70 -26.19
C TYR A 197 -19.41 -8.45 -26.13
N ILE A 198 -20.18 -9.52 -26.24
CA ILE A 198 -21.63 -9.49 -26.09
C ILE A 198 -21.92 -9.79 -24.62
N ASP A 199 -22.43 -8.78 -23.90
CA ASP A 199 -22.90 -8.97 -22.53
C ASP A 199 -24.20 -9.80 -22.53
N SER A 200 -24.28 -10.78 -21.63
CA SER A 200 -25.42 -11.72 -21.56
C SER A 200 -26.58 -11.19 -20.71
N VAL A 201 -26.32 -10.19 -19.87
CA VAL A 201 -27.31 -9.61 -18.96
C VAL A 201 -27.21 -8.09 -19.00
N HIS A 202 -28.25 -7.44 -19.55
CA HIS A 202 -28.42 -5.99 -19.46
C HIS A 202 -29.76 -5.68 -18.80
N ILE A 203 -29.76 -4.74 -17.85
CA ILE A 203 -30.99 -4.22 -17.26
C ILE A 203 -31.23 -2.84 -17.86
N LEU A 204 -32.35 -2.70 -18.58
CA LEU A 204 -32.76 -1.48 -19.23
C LEU A 204 -33.69 -0.74 -18.25
N PHE A 205 -33.15 0.28 -17.59
CA PHE A 205 -33.88 1.02 -16.55
C PHE A 205 -34.70 2.15 -17.18
N ALA A 206 -36.02 2.13 -16.97
CA ALA A 206 -36.86 3.27 -17.35
C ALA A 206 -36.53 4.49 -16.47
N LYS A 207 -36.52 5.68 -17.07
CA LYS A 207 -36.25 6.96 -16.39
C LYS A 207 -37.17 7.29 -15.20
N ASP A 208 -38.28 6.56 -15.05
CA ASP A 208 -39.26 6.74 -13.99
C ASP A 208 -39.05 5.81 -12.78
N GLY A 209 -38.11 4.86 -12.84
CA GLY A 209 -37.77 3.97 -11.73
C GLY A 209 -38.87 2.97 -11.34
N PHE A 210 -39.96 2.87 -12.12
CA PHE A 210 -41.07 1.94 -11.85
C PHE A 210 -41.06 0.69 -12.74
N TYR A 211 -40.30 0.73 -13.85
CA TYR A 211 -40.19 -0.37 -14.80
C TYR A 211 -38.72 -0.65 -15.09
N ASN A 212 -38.19 -1.68 -14.44
CA ASN A 212 -36.89 -2.23 -14.77
C ASN A 212 -37.16 -3.51 -15.56
N ASP A 213 -36.75 -3.55 -16.82
CA ASP A 213 -36.82 -4.78 -17.60
C ASP A 213 -35.44 -5.45 -17.55
N THR A 214 -35.36 -6.60 -16.88
CA THR A 214 -34.19 -7.48 -16.96
C THR A 214 -34.25 -8.15 -18.31
N VAL A 215 -33.60 -7.56 -19.30
CA VAL A 215 -33.58 -8.12 -20.64
C VAL A 215 -32.49 -9.18 -20.68
N PHE A 216 -32.90 -10.43 -20.48
CA PHE A 216 -32.06 -11.58 -20.75
C PHE A 216 -31.80 -11.67 -22.25
N ASN A 217 -30.53 -11.70 -22.65
CA ASN A 217 -30.10 -11.81 -24.05
C ASN A 217 -30.34 -10.57 -24.94
N GLU A 218 -30.33 -9.34 -24.42
CA GLU A 218 -30.05 -8.16 -25.24
C GLU A 218 -28.52 -7.99 -25.32
N PRO A 219 -27.86 -8.44 -26.41
CA PRO A 219 -26.43 -8.33 -26.54
C PRO A 219 -26.02 -6.86 -26.60
N ILE A 220 -25.42 -6.33 -25.53
CA ILE A 220 -24.69 -5.07 -25.65
C ILE A 220 -23.33 -5.40 -26.21
N ASP A 221 -23.06 -4.79 -27.37
CA ASP A 221 -21.76 -4.79 -28.00
C ASP A 221 -20.81 -3.88 -27.21
N LEU A 222 -20.02 -4.46 -26.32
CA LEU A 222 -18.97 -3.77 -25.59
C LEU A 222 -17.67 -3.79 -26.40
N GLU A 223 -17.26 -2.63 -26.92
CA GLU A 223 -15.95 -2.46 -27.56
C GLU A 223 -14.84 -2.49 -26.50
N LYS A 224 -13.75 -3.21 -26.80
CA LYS A 224 -12.59 -3.27 -25.91
C LYS A 224 -11.77 -2.01 -25.97
N GLN A 225 -11.67 -1.35 -24.82
CA GLN A 225 -10.81 -0.20 -24.64
C GLN A 225 -9.64 -0.55 -23.73
N TYR A 226 -8.46 -0.06 -24.08
CA TYR A 226 -7.28 -0.14 -23.23
C TYR A 226 -6.86 1.27 -22.85
N TYR A 227 -6.82 1.54 -21.57
CA TYR A 227 -6.44 2.85 -21.03
C TYR A 227 -4.95 2.82 -20.69
N ASP A 228 -4.23 3.83 -21.17
CA ASP A 228 -2.89 4.15 -20.70
C ASP A 228 -2.96 5.08 -19.48
N THR A 229 -1.81 5.47 -18.95
CA THR A 229 -1.72 6.26 -17.72
C THR A 229 -2.53 7.54 -17.77
N ASP A 230 -2.42 8.30 -18.87
CA ASP A 230 -3.12 9.58 -19.03
C ASP A 230 -4.64 9.37 -19.06
N LEU A 231 -5.12 8.39 -19.85
CA LEU A 231 -6.55 8.13 -19.94
C LEU A 231 -7.13 7.57 -18.65
N VAL A 232 -6.38 6.75 -17.90
CA VAL A 232 -6.78 6.32 -16.54
C VAL A 232 -6.91 7.53 -15.62
N ILE A 233 -5.91 8.40 -15.57
CA ILE A 233 -5.92 9.59 -14.71
C ILE A 233 -7.10 10.50 -15.08
N ASP A 234 -7.27 10.82 -16.35
CA ASP A 234 -8.36 11.70 -16.81
C ASP A 234 -9.72 11.10 -16.49
N THR A 235 -9.93 9.80 -16.75
CA THR A 235 -11.20 9.12 -16.51
C THR A 235 -11.56 9.12 -15.03
N TYR A 236 -10.65 8.67 -14.18
CA TYR A 236 -10.97 8.45 -12.77
C TYR A 236 -10.88 9.72 -11.92
N THR A 237 -10.02 10.69 -12.27
CA THR A 237 -10.08 12.00 -11.60
C THR A 237 -11.39 12.73 -11.94
N ASN A 238 -11.86 12.67 -13.19
CA ASN A 238 -13.16 13.22 -13.56
C ASN A 238 -14.31 12.49 -12.86
N GLN A 239 -14.22 11.17 -12.73
CA GLN A 239 -15.24 10.41 -12.01
C GLN A 239 -15.29 10.81 -10.53
N ILE A 240 -14.15 10.90 -9.84
CA ILE A 240 -14.09 11.33 -8.44
C ILE A 240 -14.68 12.74 -8.31
N LYS A 241 -14.24 13.69 -9.14
CA LYS A 241 -14.70 15.09 -9.09
C LYS A 241 -16.21 15.25 -9.28
N ASN A 242 -16.82 14.43 -10.13
CA ASN A 242 -18.21 14.64 -10.53
C ASN A 242 -19.22 13.72 -9.80
N LYS A 243 -18.77 12.57 -9.28
CA LYS A 243 -19.67 11.58 -8.65
C LYS A 243 -19.55 11.55 -7.13
N VAL A 244 -18.41 11.92 -6.55
CA VAL A 244 -18.16 11.74 -5.11
C VAL A 244 -18.57 12.98 -4.32
N LYS A 245 -19.45 12.80 -3.32
CA LYS A 245 -19.87 13.87 -2.41
C LYS A 245 -19.13 13.84 -1.07
N ALA A 246 -18.79 12.65 -0.57
CA ALA A 246 -18.02 12.41 0.64
C ALA A 246 -17.37 11.02 0.59
N VAL A 247 -16.31 10.81 1.37
CA VAL A 247 -15.62 9.52 1.46
C VAL A 247 -15.34 9.18 2.91
N GLY A 248 -15.65 7.94 3.29
CA GLY A 248 -15.23 7.37 4.57
C GLY A 248 -16.28 7.49 5.67
N VAL A 249 -16.89 6.36 6.05
CA VAL A 249 -17.88 6.37 7.13
C VAL A 249 -17.23 6.70 8.48
N ASN A 250 -17.70 7.72 9.18
CA ASN A 250 -17.17 8.02 10.51
C ASN A 250 -17.63 6.99 11.55
N HIS A 251 -16.74 6.06 11.94
CA HIS A 251 -17.02 5.08 12.99
C HIS A 251 -16.42 5.38 14.36
N PHE A 252 -15.67 6.47 14.49
CA PHE A 252 -15.19 6.93 15.80
C PHE A 252 -16.36 7.08 16.78
N ILE A 253 -17.50 7.60 16.30
CA ILE A 253 -18.72 7.82 17.11
C ILE A 253 -19.21 6.52 17.78
N VAL A 254 -19.00 5.36 17.15
CA VAL A 254 -19.53 4.08 17.63
C VAL A 254 -18.51 3.33 18.48
N ASN A 255 -17.22 3.37 18.09
CA ASN A 255 -16.19 2.51 18.68
C ASN A 255 -15.17 3.25 19.56
N ASN A 256 -15.21 4.59 19.59
CA ASN A 256 -14.24 5.43 20.30
C ASN A 256 -12.77 5.13 19.91
N ASP A 257 -12.56 4.82 18.64
CA ASP A 257 -11.27 4.53 18.01
C ASP A 257 -11.16 5.38 16.74
N ASP A 258 -10.28 6.38 16.77
CA ASP A 258 -10.08 7.35 15.68
C ASP A 258 -9.15 6.79 14.59
N THR A 259 -8.38 5.75 14.89
CA THR A 259 -7.50 5.10 13.91
C THR A 259 -8.30 4.45 12.78
N TRP A 260 -9.57 4.11 13.03
CA TRP A 260 -10.44 3.51 12.02
C TRP A 260 -10.57 4.38 10.77
N GLU A 261 -10.68 5.70 10.96
CA GLU A 261 -10.82 6.67 9.86
C GLU A 261 -9.67 6.60 8.85
N VAL A 262 -8.47 6.27 9.31
CA VAL A 262 -7.26 6.16 8.47
C VAL A 262 -6.97 4.72 8.04
N THR A 263 -7.85 3.77 8.37
CA THR A 263 -7.79 2.37 7.88
C THR A 263 -8.74 2.08 6.73
N ILE A 264 -9.57 3.06 6.38
CA ILE A 264 -10.46 3.05 5.23
C ILE A 264 -10.18 4.27 4.36
N TRP A 265 -10.74 4.28 3.15
CA TRP A 265 -10.78 5.47 2.31
C TRP A 265 -11.51 6.58 3.06
N ASN A 266 -10.92 7.77 3.05
CA ASN A 266 -11.46 8.98 3.64
C ASN A 266 -11.16 10.16 2.71
N ASP A 267 -11.72 11.34 3.00
CA ASP A 267 -11.54 12.53 2.17
C ASP A 267 -10.05 12.88 1.95
N TYR A 268 -9.19 12.74 2.98
CA TYR A 268 -7.75 13.02 2.85
C TYR A 268 -7.02 11.95 2.03
N ALA A 269 -7.43 10.69 2.12
CA ALA A 269 -6.91 9.60 1.29
C ALA A 269 -7.31 9.78 -0.19
N MET A 270 -8.54 10.26 -0.44
CA MET A 270 -9.01 10.65 -1.77
C MET A 270 -8.16 11.81 -2.32
N ASP A 271 -7.94 12.87 -1.55
CA ASP A 271 -7.07 13.98 -1.93
C ASP A 271 -5.62 13.51 -2.21
N ALA A 272 -5.10 12.56 -1.41
CA ALA A 272 -3.77 11.99 -1.63
C ALA A 272 -3.70 11.21 -2.96
N LEU A 273 -4.72 10.41 -3.27
CA LEU A 273 -4.86 9.69 -4.53
C LEU A 273 -4.94 10.66 -5.72
N MET A 274 -5.80 11.67 -5.64
CA MET A 274 -5.96 12.69 -6.70
C MET A 274 -4.66 13.47 -6.91
N GLY A 275 -4.01 13.90 -5.82
CA GLY A 275 -2.74 14.61 -5.87
C GLY A 275 -1.65 13.77 -6.54
N GLN A 276 -1.55 12.48 -6.23
CA GLN A 276 -0.60 11.58 -6.91
C GLN A 276 -0.92 11.35 -8.39
N MET A 277 -2.19 11.23 -8.76
CA MET A 277 -2.61 11.10 -10.17
C MET A 277 -2.19 12.35 -10.95
N TYR A 278 -2.53 13.54 -10.46
CA TYR A 278 -2.12 14.79 -11.12
C TYR A 278 -0.62 15.00 -11.15
N LEU A 279 0.09 14.66 -10.07
CA LEU A 279 1.55 14.71 -10.05
C LEU A 279 2.16 13.78 -11.10
N THR A 280 1.60 12.58 -11.28
CA THR A 280 2.06 11.62 -12.30
C THR A 280 1.83 12.14 -13.73
N GLN A 281 0.75 12.88 -13.95
CA GLN A 281 0.46 13.56 -15.22
C GLN A 281 1.32 14.82 -15.45
N GLY A 282 2.00 15.33 -14.41
CA GLY A 282 2.75 16.58 -14.44
C GLY A 282 1.90 17.84 -14.23
N ASP A 283 0.62 17.72 -13.84
CA ASP A 283 -0.22 18.86 -13.46
C ASP A 283 0.07 19.26 -12.01
N LEU A 284 1.13 20.07 -11.83
CA LEU A 284 1.58 20.53 -10.52
C LEU A 284 0.55 21.44 -9.81
N VAL A 285 -0.31 22.11 -10.57
CA VAL A 285 -1.34 23.02 -10.01
C VAL A 285 -2.44 22.22 -9.33
N GLN A 286 -2.96 21.20 -10.01
CA GLN A 286 -3.96 20.33 -9.42
C GLN A 286 -3.35 19.48 -8.30
N ALA A 287 -2.15 18.92 -8.52
CA ALA A 287 -1.47 18.11 -7.50
C ALA A 287 -1.28 18.87 -6.19
N SER A 288 -0.73 20.08 -6.27
CA SER A 288 -0.51 20.92 -5.08
C SER A 288 -1.80 21.32 -4.39
N SER A 289 -2.85 21.65 -5.13
CA SER A 289 -4.15 22.00 -4.56
C SER A 289 -4.69 20.87 -3.67
N HIS A 290 -4.58 19.61 -4.10
CA HIS A 290 -5.00 18.46 -3.31
C HIS A 290 -4.09 18.20 -2.10
N PHE A 291 -2.77 18.25 -2.28
CA PHE A 291 -1.85 18.08 -1.16
C PHE A 291 -1.97 19.17 -0.09
N LEU A 292 -2.26 20.42 -0.48
CA LEU A 292 -2.49 21.54 0.44
C LEU A 292 -3.77 21.38 1.28
N ARG A 293 -4.80 20.69 0.79
CA ARG A 293 -5.99 20.35 1.60
C ARG A 293 -5.66 19.43 2.75
N ILE A 294 -4.71 18.53 2.55
CA ILE A 294 -4.20 17.63 3.59
C ILE A 294 -3.27 18.38 4.54
N MET A 295 -2.32 19.14 3.99
CA MET A 295 -1.31 19.84 4.79
C MET A 295 -1.88 20.94 5.67
N ASN A 296 -2.83 21.74 5.16
CA ASN A 296 -3.41 22.86 5.89
C ASN A 296 -4.68 22.49 6.65
N ASN A 297 -4.77 21.25 7.12
CA ASN A 297 -5.93 20.77 7.85
C ASN A 297 -6.11 21.60 9.14
N PRO A 298 -7.23 22.34 9.30
CA PRO A 298 -7.42 23.27 10.41
C PRO A 298 -7.82 22.57 11.72
N SER A 299 -7.62 21.26 11.87
CA SER A 299 -8.04 20.53 13.06
C SER A 299 -7.35 21.05 14.32
N ASP A 300 -8.04 21.01 15.46
CA ASP A 300 -7.50 21.44 16.76
C ASP A 300 -6.25 20.66 17.19
N THR A 301 -6.00 19.51 16.56
CA THR A 301 -4.86 18.63 16.79
C THR A 301 -3.70 18.83 15.82
N TYR A 302 -3.79 19.80 14.90
CA TYR A 302 -2.82 19.98 13.81
C TYR A 302 -2.59 18.68 13.03
N ARG A 303 -3.68 17.96 12.71
CA ARG A 303 -3.61 16.65 12.06
C ARG A 303 -2.88 16.78 10.71
N TYR A 304 -1.90 15.92 10.46
CA TYR A 304 -0.99 15.95 9.30
C TYR A 304 0.01 17.12 9.24
N HIS A 305 -0.01 18.00 10.23
CA HIS A 305 1.12 18.88 10.46
C HIS A 305 2.24 18.04 11.10
N ILE A 306 3.45 18.19 10.58
CA ILE A 306 4.57 17.36 10.99
C ILE A 306 5.15 17.91 12.28
N ASP A 307 4.78 17.31 13.40
CA ASP A 307 5.22 17.64 14.76
C ASP A 307 6.28 16.65 15.30
N ASP A 308 6.63 16.79 16.58
CA ASP A 308 7.64 15.94 17.25
C ASP A 308 7.07 14.60 17.77
N SER A 309 5.80 14.26 17.50
CA SER A 309 5.16 13.04 18.01
C SER A 309 5.86 11.75 17.54
N PHE A 310 6.48 11.80 16.36
CA PHE A 310 7.31 10.73 15.79
C PHE A 310 8.78 11.17 15.66
N GLY A 311 9.22 12.05 16.56
CA GLY A 311 10.58 12.55 16.60
C GLY A 311 11.58 11.52 17.16
N TYR A 312 12.82 11.58 16.68
CA TYR A 312 13.94 10.78 17.18
C TYR A 312 13.59 9.30 17.33
N GLY A 313 13.77 8.71 18.52
CA GLY A 313 13.51 7.30 18.80
C GLY A 313 12.04 6.90 18.61
N ALA A 314 11.09 7.84 18.65
CA ALA A 314 9.67 7.58 18.42
C ALA A 314 9.35 7.34 16.93
N TRP A 315 10.27 7.64 16.01
CA TRP A 315 10.10 7.38 14.57
C TRP A 315 9.65 5.94 14.27
N ARG A 316 10.20 4.96 14.99
CA ARG A 316 9.86 3.54 14.82
C ARG A 316 8.38 3.23 15.07
N ASN A 317 7.68 4.07 15.83
CA ASN A 317 6.27 3.86 16.17
C ASN A 317 5.37 4.04 14.95
N ILE A 318 5.83 4.76 13.90
CA ILE A 318 5.13 4.85 12.61
C ILE A 318 4.86 3.46 12.02
N PHE A 319 5.76 2.50 12.21
CA PHE A 319 5.61 1.15 11.66
C PHE A 319 4.95 0.16 12.64
N ASN A 320 4.91 0.52 13.92
CA ASN A 320 4.35 -0.33 14.97
C ASN A 320 2.84 -0.15 15.09
N GLN A 321 2.36 1.09 15.03
CA GLN A 321 0.97 1.46 15.32
C GLN A 321 0.40 2.36 14.21
N ILE A 322 -0.92 2.44 14.14
CA ILE A 322 -1.64 3.37 13.26
C ILE A 322 -1.99 4.60 14.08
N ASP A 323 -1.77 5.78 13.50
CA ASP A 323 -1.95 7.06 14.19
C ASP A 323 -2.40 8.12 13.20
N THR A 324 -3.46 8.84 13.55
CA THR A 324 -4.15 9.81 12.70
C THR A 324 -3.32 11.05 12.39
N ARG A 325 -2.20 11.30 13.10
CA ARG A 325 -1.28 12.43 12.85
C ARG A 325 -0.31 12.17 11.70
N GLU A 326 0.10 10.91 11.49
CA GLU A 326 1.05 10.55 10.42
C GLU A 326 0.38 9.76 9.30
N HIS A 327 -0.56 8.87 9.61
CA HIS A 327 -1.20 7.99 8.64
C HIS A 327 -2.42 8.65 8.02
N ILE A 328 -2.42 8.77 6.69
CA ILE A 328 -3.58 9.25 5.93
C ILE A 328 -4.44 8.06 5.50
N TYR A 329 -3.77 6.99 5.06
CA TYR A 329 -4.43 5.75 4.69
C TYR A 329 -3.49 4.55 4.86
N THR A 330 -3.93 3.59 5.67
CA THR A 330 -3.17 2.39 6.04
C THR A 330 -4.04 1.15 5.91
N ILE A 331 -3.59 0.19 5.12
CA ILE A 331 -4.17 -1.14 5.13
C ILE A 331 -3.66 -1.86 6.37
N TRP A 332 -4.54 -2.04 7.35
CA TRP A 332 -4.22 -2.73 8.59
C TRP A 332 -4.29 -4.24 8.43
N PHE A 333 -3.52 -4.96 9.24
CA PHE A 333 -3.55 -6.41 9.35
C PHE A 333 -3.65 -6.80 10.82
N ASN A 334 -4.31 -7.92 11.09
CA ASN A 334 -4.45 -8.46 12.42
C ASN A 334 -4.55 -9.97 12.38
N LYS A 335 -3.52 -10.65 12.90
CA LYS A 335 -3.48 -12.10 12.93
C LYS A 335 -4.67 -12.72 13.67
N GLY A 336 -5.13 -12.09 14.76
CA GLY A 336 -6.28 -12.55 15.53
C GLY A 336 -7.58 -12.61 14.73
N ASN A 337 -7.69 -11.75 13.69
CA ASN A 337 -8.80 -11.72 12.75
C ASN A 337 -8.53 -12.51 11.46
N PHE A 338 -7.49 -13.36 11.45
CA PHE A 338 -7.05 -14.11 10.27
C PHE A 338 -6.62 -13.24 9.08
N GLN A 339 -6.19 -12.00 9.34
CA GLN A 339 -5.65 -11.08 8.34
C GLN A 339 -4.12 -11.07 8.47
N GLN A 340 -3.44 -11.70 7.52
CA GLN A 340 -1.99 -11.84 7.53
C GLN A 340 -1.38 -11.47 6.18
N ASN A 341 -0.09 -11.15 6.20
CA ASN A 341 0.77 -10.98 5.04
C ASN A 341 2.12 -11.65 5.27
N SER A 342 2.94 -11.73 4.23
CA SER A 342 4.20 -12.47 4.22
C SER A 342 5.42 -11.58 4.47
N PHE A 343 5.26 -10.34 4.90
CA PHE A 343 6.38 -9.39 4.99
C PHE A 343 7.50 -9.86 5.92
N GLN A 344 7.19 -10.32 7.13
CA GLN A 344 8.22 -10.90 8.01
C GLN A 344 8.90 -12.11 7.35
N SER A 345 8.13 -12.95 6.64
CA SER A 345 8.67 -14.08 5.88
C SER A 345 9.69 -13.67 4.81
N TYR A 346 9.46 -12.53 4.17
CA TYR A 346 10.33 -12.01 3.11
C TYR A 346 11.62 -11.42 3.65
N PHE A 347 11.60 -10.82 4.84
CA PHE A 347 12.70 -9.96 5.30
C PHE A 347 13.48 -10.48 6.52
N GLU A 348 12.97 -11.45 7.26
CA GLU A 348 13.64 -11.99 8.46
C GLU A 348 14.46 -13.24 8.15
N ASP A 349 15.70 -13.30 8.65
CA ASP A 349 16.63 -14.44 8.55
C ASP A 349 16.45 -15.51 9.63
N TRP A 350 15.63 -15.24 10.65
CA TRP A 350 15.31 -16.19 11.71
C TRP A 350 14.00 -16.95 11.46
N GLY A 351 13.92 -18.16 12.03
CA GLY A 351 12.78 -19.06 11.85
C GLY A 351 11.46 -18.49 12.39
N PRO A 352 10.31 -18.76 11.73
CA PRO A 352 10.10 -19.68 10.60
C PRO A 352 10.27 -19.04 9.20
N HIS A 353 10.86 -17.86 9.10
CA HIS A 353 10.89 -17.04 7.88
C HIS A 353 11.88 -17.55 6.83
N LYS A 354 11.80 -16.98 5.63
CA LYS A 354 12.54 -17.45 4.44
C LYS A 354 13.62 -16.49 3.98
N TYR A 355 13.61 -15.24 4.47
CA TYR A 355 14.60 -14.23 4.13
C TYR A 355 14.86 -14.15 2.63
N LYS A 356 13.83 -13.80 1.88
CA LYS A 356 13.86 -13.76 0.41
C LYS A 356 14.47 -12.47 -0.12
N LEU A 357 14.35 -11.39 0.64
CA LEU A 357 14.67 -10.02 0.22
C LEU A 357 15.48 -9.32 1.31
N LYS A 358 16.40 -8.46 0.89
CA LYS A 358 17.20 -7.64 1.81
C LYS A 358 17.52 -6.26 1.23
N PRO A 359 17.89 -5.26 2.06
CA PRO A 359 18.28 -3.95 1.56
C PRO A 359 19.54 -4.05 0.67
N THR A 360 19.61 -3.23 -0.37
CA THR A 360 20.85 -3.07 -1.12
C THR A 360 21.91 -2.34 -0.33
N TYR A 361 23.18 -2.50 -0.71
CA TYR A 361 24.26 -1.68 -0.18
C TYR A 361 23.98 -0.18 -0.32
N LEU A 362 23.40 0.27 -1.44
CA LEU A 362 23.03 1.66 -1.67
C LEU A 362 22.00 2.16 -0.64
N SER A 363 20.97 1.34 -0.36
CA SER A 363 19.96 1.64 0.66
C SER A 363 20.59 1.86 2.03
N ILE A 364 21.52 0.99 2.42
CA ILE A 364 22.24 1.10 3.70
C ILE A 364 23.17 2.32 3.72
N LEU A 365 23.89 2.56 2.64
CA LEU A 365 24.79 3.70 2.52
C LEU A 365 24.05 5.04 2.71
N ASN A 366 22.82 5.16 2.19
CA ASN A 366 22.00 6.36 2.37
C ASN A 366 21.68 6.66 3.85
N TRP A 367 21.67 5.65 4.72
CA TRP A 367 21.50 5.83 6.17
C TRP A 367 22.83 6.08 6.88
N GLU A 368 23.87 5.33 6.53
CA GLU A 368 25.15 5.34 7.23
C GLU A 368 26.00 6.58 6.92
N SER A 369 25.85 7.15 5.73
CA SER A 369 26.58 8.35 5.27
C SER A 369 25.98 9.69 5.75
N VAL A 370 24.96 9.65 6.61
CA VAL A 370 24.39 10.86 7.22
C VAL A 370 25.19 11.22 8.46
N PHE A 371 25.61 12.49 8.57
CA PHE A 371 26.32 13.00 9.74
C PHE A 371 25.47 13.97 10.55
N ARG A 372 25.39 13.73 11.86
CA ARG A 372 24.74 14.65 12.81
C ARG A 372 25.77 15.49 13.55
N GLY A 373 25.47 16.78 13.68
CA GLY A 373 26.25 17.69 14.52
C GLY A 373 27.64 18.02 13.97
N ALA A 374 27.86 17.89 12.66
CA ALA A 374 29.13 18.27 12.04
C ALA A 374 29.40 19.78 12.21
N VAL A 375 30.66 20.16 12.36
CA VAL A 375 31.10 21.57 12.40
C VAL A 375 32.07 21.79 11.26
N ILE A 376 31.74 22.76 10.40
CA ILE A 376 32.51 23.13 9.21
C ILE A 376 32.99 24.56 9.41
N ASP A 377 34.29 24.80 9.25
CA ASP A 377 34.87 26.14 9.23
C ASP A 377 34.96 26.63 7.78
N VAL A 378 33.98 27.44 7.40
CA VAL A 378 33.79 27.92 6.02
C VAL A 378 34.67 29.13 5.76
N ASP A 379 35.66 28.98 4.88
CA ASP A 379 36.41 30.11 4.34
C ASP A 379 35.57 30.80 3.25
N GLN A 380 35.07 31.99 3.58
CA GLN A 380 34.19 32.76 2.70
C GLN A 380 34.89 33.33 1.46
N ASN A 381 36.23 33.40 1.47
CA ASN A 381 37.00 33.97 0.37
C ASN A 381 37.61 32.89 -0.53
N ASN A 382 37.90 31.71 0.02
CA ASN A 382 38.49 30.62 -0.72
C ASN A 382 37.86 29.27 -0.32
N PRO A 383 36.89 28.77 -1.11
CA PRO A 383 36.24 27.49 -0.84
C PRO A 383 37.21 26.30 -0.70
N ASP A 384 38.37 26.33 -1.38
CA ASP A 384 39.41 25.29 -1.28
C ASP A 384 40.07 25.21 0.12
N LEU A 385 39.93 26.25 0.95
CA LEU A 385 40.46 26.27 2.33
C LEU A 385 39.40 25.91 3.38
N THR A 386 38.16 25.61 2.95
CA THR A 386 37.10 25.20 3.88
C THR A 386 37.37 23.78 4.39
N GLU A 387 37.27 23.59 5.71
CA GLU A 387 37.57 22.31 6.34
C GLU A 387 36.51 21.90 7.37
N VAL A 388 36.49 20.59 7.66
CA VAL A 388 35.60 20.01 8.67
C VAL A 388 36.34 19.93 10.00
N VAL A 389 35.99 20.81 10.93
CA VAL A 389 36.57 20.88 12.28
C VAL A 389 36.12 19.69 13.13
N PHE A 390 34.86 19.31 12.99
CA PHE A 390 34.31 18.13 13.62
C PHE A 390 33.43 17.39 12.61
N PRO A 391 33.78 16.15 12.21
CA PRO A 391 33.01 15.38 11.25
C PRO A 391 31.56 15.11 11.66
N GLY A 392 31.26 15.14 12.96
CA GLY A 392 29.96 14.75 13.47
C GLY A 392 29.90 13.26 13.83
N ILE A 393 28.69 12.83 14.19
CA ILE A 393 28.37 11.44 14.49
C ILE A 393 27.76 10.82 13.23
N PRO A 394 28.36 9.76 12.65
CA PRO A 394 27.82 9.09 11.48
C PRO A 394 26.50 8.37 11.79
N SER A 395 25.83 7.96 10.72
CA SER A 395 24.50 7.35 10.67
C SER A 395 23.32 8.25 10.98
N ASP A 396 22.22 8.04 10.27
CA ASP A 396 20.86 8.35 10.67
C ASP A 396 20.28 7.24 11.56
N PHE A 397 20.71 7.27 12.83
CA PHE A 397 20.38 6.27 13.83
C PHE A 397 18.87 6.09 14.04
N TYR A 398 18.09 7.17 13.96
CA TYR A 398 16.66 7.13 14.31
C TYR A 398 15.81 6.50 13.21
N ARG A 399 16.08 6.84 11.95
CA ARG A 399 15.31 6.32 10.80
C ARG A 399 15.89 5.02 10.25
N GLY A 400 17.21 4.85 10.34
CA GLY A 400 17.95 3.71 9.83
C GLY A 400 17.95 2.52 10.80
N PHE A 401 19.00 2.43 11.62
CA PHE A 401 19.29 1.27 12.47
C PHE A 401 18.17 0.95 13.48
N GLY A 402 17.67 -0.29 13.45
CA GLY A 402 16.59 -0.77 14.33
C GLY A 402 15.19 -0.24 13.97
N SER A 403 15.08 0.62 12.96
CA SER A 403 13.81 1.15 12.44
C SER A 403 13.57 0.67 11.01
N SER A 404 14.46 0.99 10.07
CA SER A 404 14.35 0.57 8.67
C SER A 404 15.11 -0.73 8.39
N TYR A 405 16.31 -0.87 8.95
CA TYR A 405 17.17 -2.04 8.76
C TYR A 405 17.85 -2.48 10.05
N TYR A 406 18.39 -3.69 10.07
CA TYR A 406 19.13 -4.22 11.20
C TYR A 406 20.19 -5.22 10.74
N TYR A 407 21.31 -5.30 11.46
CA TYR A 407 22.35 -6.30 11.17
C TYR A 407 22.22 -7.51 12.08
N VAL A 408 22.38 -8.67 11.47
CA VAL A 408 22.15 -9.96 12.11
C VAL A 408 23.20 -10.97 11.68
N ASN A 409 23.61 -11.83 12.60
CA ASN A 409 24.47 -12.96 12.34
C ASN A 409 23.90 -14.17 13.08
N ASN A 410 23.42 -15.17 12.33
CA ASN A 410 22.83 -16.39 12.88
C ASN A 410 21.75 -16.11 13.95
N ASN A 411 20.80 -15.20 13.65
CA ASN A 411 19.74 -14.74 14.55
C ASN A 411 20.20 -13.91 15.76
N VAL A 412 21.48 -13.57 15.84
CA VAL A 412 22.00 -12.64 16.85
C VAL A 412 22.16 -11.28 16.20
N GLY A 413 21.37 -10.32 16.70
CA GLY A 413 21.48 -8.93 16.30
C GLY A 413 22.79 -8.29 16.74
N ILE A 414 23.35 -7.42 15.91
CA ILE A 414 24.42 -6.52 16.34
C ILE A 414 23.93 -5.65 17.51
N SER A 415 24.79 -5.37 18.49
CA SER A 415 24.45 -4.38 19.52
C SER A 415 24.54 -2.95 19.00
N GLU A 416 23.83 -2.01 19.63
CA GLU A 416 23.96 -0.57 19.33
C GLU A 416 25.42 -0.10 19.48
N GLN A 417 26.16 -0.62 20.45
CA GLN A 417 27.56 -0.28 20.67
C GLN A 417 28.44 -0.75 19.50
N GLU A 418 28.33 -2.01 19.09
CA GLU A 418 29.08 -2.55 17.95
C GLU A 418 28.74 -1.82 16.65
N TYR A 419 27.47 -1.48 16.43
CA TYR A 419 27.03 -0.67 15.29
C TYR A 419 27.70 0.71 15.28
N MET A 420 27.68 1.42 16.41
CA MET A 420 28.31 2.74 16.52
C MET A 420 29.83 2.67 16.41
N ASP A 421 30.47 1.67 17.03
CA ASP A 421 31.91 1.44 16.92
C ASP A 421 32.32 1.18 15.47
N MET A 422 31.55 0.35 14.75
CA MET A 422 31.77 0.07 13.33
C MET A 422 31.76 1.36 12.49
N LEU A 423 30.78 2.24 12.70
CA LEU A 423 30.67 3.49 11.95
C LEU A 423 31.77 4.50 12.32
N ILE A 424 32.12 4.59 13.60
CA ILE A 424 33.22 5.44 14.07
C ILE A 424 34.55 4.99 13.45
N LEU A 425 34.79 3.68 13.40
CA LEU A 425 35.99 3.12 12.77
C LEU A 425 36.04 3.45 11.27
N ARG A 426 34.92 3.35 10.54
CA ARG A 426 34.86 3.78 9.13
C ARG A 426 35.15 5.26 8.97
N ARG A 427 34.58 6.10 9.83
CA ARG A 427 34.85 7.55 9.84
C ARG A 427 36.32 7.88 10.07
N ASP A 428 36.97 7.12 10.94
CA ASP A 428 38.37 7.32 11.27
C ASP A 428 39.33 6.61 10.26
N GLY A 429 38.78 6.01 9.19
CA GLY A 429 39.54 5.34 8.14
C GLY A 429 40.04 3.92 8.49
N ASP A 430 39.60 3.34 9.62
CA ASP A 430 39.92 1.96 10.01
C ASP A 430 38.90 0.95 9.43
N ASP A 431 39.00 0.76 8.11
CA ASP A 431 38.20 -0.23 7.37
C ASP A 431 38.44 -1.67 7.85
N ARG A 432 39.62 -1.97 8.38
CA ARG A 432 39.96 -3.33 8.78
C ARG A 432 39.20 -3.73 10.03
N SER A 433 39.22 -2.88 11.05
CA SER A 433 38.52 -3.15 12.31
C SER A 433 36.99 -3.08 12.12
N SER A 434 36.49 -2.14 11.31
CA SER A 434 35.06 -2.09 10.99
C SER A 434 34.57 -3.34 10.26
N ARG A 435 35.36 -3.89 9.32
CA ARG A 435 35.06 -5.18 8.66
C ARG A 435 35.10 -6.37 9.62
N ALA A 436 35.95 -6.33 10.64
CA ALA A 436 36.00 -7.38 11.65
C ALA A 436 34.71 -7.42 12.50
N ILE A 437 34.12 -6.26 12.81
CA ILE A 437 32.82 -6.19 13.49
C ILE A 437 31.70 -6.75 12.60
N MET A 438 31.76 -6.45 11.30
CA MET A 438 30.75 -6.88 10.32
C MET A 438 30.94 -8.31 9.80
N GLU A 439 31.93 -9.05 10.33
CA GLU A 439 32.23 -10.39 9.84
C GLU A 439 31.03 -11.33 10.05
N ASN A 440 30.56 -11.93 8.95
CA ASN A 440 29.37 -12.79 8.90
C ASN A 440 28.03 -12.11 9.24
N MET A 441 27.99 -10.78 9.31
CA MET A 441 26.73 -10.05 9.43
C MET A 441 26.02 -10.00 8.07
N ASP A 442 24.70 -10.19 8.09
CA ASP A 442 23.80 -9.86 7.00
C ASP A 442 22.82 -8.76 7.45
N THR A 443 22.01 -8.25 6.52
CA THR A 443 21.15 -7.08 6.75
C THR A 443 19.69 -7.39 6.48
N VAL A 444 18.83 -7.21 7.47
CA VAL A 444 17.39 -7.43 7.34
C VAL A 444 16.63 -6.10 7.23
N VAL A 445 15.47 -6.11 6.57
CA VAL A 445 14.51 -5.00 6.65
C VAL A 445 13.74 -5.14 7.96
N MET A 446 13.86 -4.16 8.86
CA MET A 446 13.33 -4.25 10.21
C MET A 446 11.90 -3.74 10.35
N LYS A 447 11.48 -2.79 9.51
CA LYS A 447 10.22 -2.03 9.69
C LYS A 447 8.95 -2.91 9.81
N TYR A 448 8.92 -4.08 9.17
CA TYR A 448 7.79 -5.01 9.23
C TYR A 448 7.78 -5.94 10.46
N SER A 449 8.87 -5.92 11.23
CA SER A 449 9.10 -6.79 12.39
C SER A 449 8.96 -6.05 13.73
N ILE A 450 8.92 -4.72 13.70
CA ILE A 450 8.85 -3.88 14.90
C ILE A 450 7.57 -4.20 15.67
N GLY A 451 7.74 -4.46 16.97
CA GLY A 451 6.64 -4.76 17.90
C GLY A 451 6.00 -6.13 17.71
N ARG A 452 6.56 -6.98 16.83
CA ARG A 452 5.98 -8.28 16.47
C ARG A 452 6.90 -9.42 16.89
N ASN A 453 6.29 -10.57 17.19
CA ASN A 453 7.03 -11.82 17.35
C ASN A 453 7.23 -12.49 15.98
N SER A 454 8.04 -13.56 15.93
CA SER A 454 8.33 -14.33 14.71
C SER A 454 7.12 -15.07 14.10
N PHE A 455 5.94 -14.94 14.69
CA PHE A 455 4.71 -15.52 14.16
C PHE A 455 3.63 -14.47 13.91
N GLY A 456 3.94 -13.16 13.99
CA GLY A 456 2.96 -12.08 13.80
C GLY A 456 2.32 -12.12 12.41
N GLN A 457 3.14 -11.90 11.37
CA GLN A 457 2.76 -11.88 9.95
C GLN A 457 1.57 -10.95 9.69
N ASP A 458 1.51 -9.83 10.41
CA ASP A 458 0.40 -8.87 10.39
C ASP A 458 0.92 -7.42 10.41
N ALA A 459 2.01 -7.20 9.67
CA ALA A 459 2.55 -5.86 9.50
C ALA A 459 1.59 -4.97 8.71
N ASN A 460 1.26 -3.80 9.24
CA ASN A 460 0.41 -2.83 8.54
C ASN A 460 1.12 -2.30 7.29
N TYR A 461 0.34 -1.95 6.27
CA TYR A 461 0.84 -1.38 5.02
C TYR A 461 0.30 0.03 4.80
N THR A 462 1.15 1.02 5.07
CA THR A 462 0.82 2.44 4.89
C THR A 462 0.87 2.81 3.41
N ILE A 463 -0.28 3.22 2.85
CA ILE A 463 -0.38 3.69 1.46
C ILE A 463 -0.02 5.17 1.40
N TYR A 464 -0.62 5.98 2.28
CA TYR A 464 -0.40 7.42 2.33
C TYR A 464 -0.05 7.87 3.74
N ARG A 465 0.97 8.71 3.85
CA ARG A 465 1.42 9.33 5.11
C ARG A 465 1.70 10.81 4.94
N ALA A 466 1.49 11.59 5.99
CA ALA A 466 1.63 13.04 6.01
C ALA A 466 3.01 13.50 5.53
N SER A 467 4.07 12.86 6.02
CA SER A 467 5.44 13.14 5.58
C SER A 467 5.66 12.93 4.09
N GLY A 468 5.01 11.93 3.48
CA GLY A 468 5.09 11.67 2.04
C GLY A 468 4.42 12.78 1.23
N ILE A 469 3.23 13.22 1.65
CA ILE A 469 2.52 14.34 1.02
C ILE A 469 3.35 15.63 1.10
N GLN A 470 3.94 15.91 2.26
CA GLN A 470 4.80 17.08 2.41
C GLN A 470 6.04 17.01 1.53
N LEU A 471 6.69 15.85 1.40
CA LEU A 471 7.84 15.68 0.50
C LEU A 471 7.45 15.90 -0.96
N TYR A 472 6.28 15.41 -1.42
CA TYR A 472 5.78 15.74 -2.76
C TYR A 472 5.56 17.26 -2.92
N MET A 473 5.06 17.94 -1.90
CA MET A 473 4.90 19.40 -1.94
C MET A 473 6.22 20.16 -1.92
N ALA A 474 7.24 19.66 -1.22
CA ALA A 474 8.58 20.23 -1.25
C ALA A 474 9.16 20.18 -2.68
N GLU A 475 9.03 19.04 -3.36
CA GLU A 475 9.39 18.90 -4.77
C GLU A 475 8.55 19.82 -5.68
N ILE A 476 7.24 19.89 -5.49
CA ILE A 476 6.42 20.82 -6.29
C ILE A 476 6.90 22.26 -6.11
N TYR A 477 7.25 22.67 -4.89
CA TYR A 477 7.74 24.03 -4.62
C TYR A 477 9.13 24.32 -5.21
N THR A 478 9.97 23.31 -5.45
CA THR A 478 11.24 23.49 -6.16
C THR A 478 11.05 23.61 -7.67
N TYR A 479 10.08 22.88 -8.25
CA TYR A 479 9.83 22.89 -9.70
C TYR A 479 8.83 23.96 -10.17
N TRP A 480 7.92 24.42 -9.31
CA TRP A 480 6.86 25.34 -9.72
C TRP A 480 7.35 26.79 -9.76
N VAL A 481 7.55 27.28 -10.99
CA VAL A 481 8.03 28.64 -11.29
C VAL A 481 6.87 29.61 -11.47
N TYR A 482 6.98 30.80 -10.86
CA TYR A 482 6.12 31.95 -11.10
C TYR A 482 6.97 33.18 -11.43
N ILE A 483 6.39 34.11 -12.20
CA ILE A 483 7.06 35.36 -12.57
C ILE A 483 6.78 36.41 -11.52
N GLN A 484 7.82 36.93 -10.88
CA GLN A 484 7.75 38.09 -10.01
C GLN A 484 8.78 39.12 -10.46
N ASN A 485 8.33 40.34 -10.77
CA ASN A 485 9.18 41.40 -11.30
C ASN A 485 10.03 40.95 -12.50
N ASP A 486 9.40 40.27 -13.48
CA ASP A 486 10.03 39.70 -14.68
C ASP A 486 11.11 38.63 -14.44
N LEU A 487 11.27 38.15 -13.20
CA LEU A 487 12.18 37.07 -12.85
C LEU A 487 11.42 35.78 -12.52
N PRO A 488 11.87 34.63 -13.04
CA PRO A 488 11.36 33.34 -12.63
C PRO A 488 11.80 33.07 -11.19
N ILE A 489 10.85 32.85 -10.30
CA ILE A 489 11.11 32.47 -8.92
C ILE A 489 10.31 31.22 -8.55
N THR A 490 10.84 30.45 -7.62
CA THR A 490 10.21 29.24 -7.06
C THR A 490 9.93 29.45 -5.58
N ASN A 491 9.22 28.50 -4.96
CA ASN A 491 8.91 28.57 -3.54
C ASN A 491 9.87 27.71 -2.71
N THR A 492 11.14 27.69 -3.09
CA THR A 492 12.15 26.80 -2.50
C THR A 492 12.31 27.04 -0.99
N ASN A 493 12.09 28.24 -0.47
CA ASN A 493 12.09 28.49 0.97
C ASN A 493 10.99 27.70 1.70
N SER A 494 9.80 27.55 1.10
CA SER A 494 8.75 26.70 1.66
C SER A 494 9.12 25.22 1.60
N ALA A 495 9.81 24.78 0.55
CA ALA A 495 10.37 23.43 0.48
C ALA A 495 11.41 23.19 1.59
N LEU A 496 12.30 24.15 1.84
CA LEU A 496 13.25 24.10 2.96
C LEU A 496 12.53 24.02 4.31
N GLY A 497 11.45 24.80 4.51
CA GLY A 497 10.63 24.72 5.72
C GLY A 497 10.04 23.33 5.94
N ILE A 498 9.47 22.72 4.90
CA ILE A 498 8.95 21.35 4.95
C ILE A 498 10.05 20.35 5.34
N LEU A 499 11.23 20.47 4.73
CA LEU A 499 12.33 19.55 4.95
C LEU A 499 12.94 19.72 6.34
N ASN A 500 13.17 20.96 6.78
CA ASN A 500 14.04 21.25 7.91
C ASN A 500 13.29 21.50 9.22
N ASP A 501 12.29 22.38 9.27
CA ASP A 501 11.90 22.99 10.55
C ASP A 501 10.43 23.43 10.67
N GLY A 502 9.57 23.09 9.70
CA GLY A 502 8.15 23.44 9.68
C GLY A 502 7.84 24.91 9.40
N SER A 503 8.82 25.75 9.08
CA SER A 503 8.62 27.20 8.85
C SER A 503 7.74 27.54 7.64
N ASN A 504 7.38 26.53 6.82
CA ASN A 504 6.42 26.69 5.73
C ASN A 504 4.98 26.95 6.22
N TYR A 505 4.65 26.59 7.45
CA TYR A 505 3.33 26.82 8.05
C TYR A 505 3.23 28.20 8.70
N THR A 506 4.23 28.55 9.52
CA THR A 506 4.31 29.81 10.23
C THR A 506 5.75 30.14 10.59
N LEU A 507 6.07 31.44 10.68
CA LEU A 507 7.38 31.92 11.14
C LEU A 507 7.49 32.02 12.66
N ASP A 508 6.44 31.66 13.40
CA ASP A 508 6.48 31.63 14.86
C ASP A 508 7.57 30.65 15.34
N ALA A 509 8.40 31.10 16.27
CA ALA A 509 9.44 30.27 16.89
C ALA A 509 8.87 29.22 17.84
N GLY A 510 7.64 29.41 18.34
CA GLY A 510 6.93 28.47 19.21
C GLY A 510 6.04 27.46 18.46
N ARG A 511 6.14 27.39 17.13
CA ARG A 511 5.36 26.46 16.30
C ARG A 511 5.60 25.01 16.67
N VAL A 512 4.58 24.17 16.48
CA VAL A 512 4.65 22.73 16.79
C VAL A 512 5.31 21.94 15.66
N GLU A 513 5.33 22.51 14.45
CA GLU A 513 5.85 21.87 13.26
C GLU A 513 7.37 21.91 13.22
N VAL A 514 7.98 20.76 12.93
CA VAL A 514 9.43 20.58 12.98
C VAL A 514 10.03 20.12 11.65
N GLY A 515 9.22 19.93 10.60
CA GLY A 515 9.69 19.45 9.29
C GLY A 515 10.11 17.96 9.29
N VAL A 516 10.22 17.38 8.10
CA VAL A 516 10.42 15.92 7.94
C VAL A 516 11.79 15.46 8.44
N ARG A 517 12.86 16.20 8.11
CA ARG A 517 14.23 15.92 8.59
C ARG A 517 14.47 16.50 9.98
N GLY A 518 13.81 17.60 10.33
CA GLY A 518 13.93 18.19 11.66
C GLY A 518 13.43 17.30 12.79
N ARG A 519 12.37 16.49 12.55
CA ARG A 519 11.91 15.43 13.47
C ARG A 519 13.02 14.52 13.99
N VAL A 520 14.10 14.34 13.24
CA VAL A 520 15.20 13.43 13.60
C VAL A 520 16.53 14.18 13.78
N GLY A 521 16.45 15.48 14.08
CA GLY A 521 17.61 16.31 14.38
C GLY A 521 18.47 16.67 13.17
N LEU A 522 17.94 16.57 11.95
CA LEU A 522 18.66 16.89 10.70
C LEU A 522 18.20 18.23 10.08
N GLY A 523 17.39 19.00 10.80
CA GLY A 523 16.79 20.24 10.33
C GLY A 523 17.56 21.52 10.65
N SER A 524 18.71 21.44 11.32
CA SER A 524 19.46 22.61 11.78
C SER A 524 20.97 22.48 11.57
N GLY A 525 21.68 23.61 11.73
CA GLY A 525 23.14 23.66 11.61
C GLY A 525 23.65 23.26 10.23
N SER A 526 24.78 22.54 10.20
CA SER A 526 25.41 22.03 8.98
C SER A 526 24.60 20.90 8.30
N ALA A 527 23.76 20.18 9.07
CA ALA A 527 22.95 19.08 8.57
C ALA A 527 21.65 19.52 7.87
N ALA A 528 21.21 20.77 8.12
CA ALA A 528 20.07 21.36 7.44
C ALA A 528 20.33 21.48 5.93
N ILE A 529 19.32 21.16 5.12
CA ILE A 529 19.39 21.45 3.69
C ILE A 529 19.32 22.97 3.53
N ALA A 530 20.17 23.54 2.70
CA ALA A 530 20.17 24.97 2.43
C ALA A 530 20.54 25.22 0.97
N ILE A 531 19.96 26.26 0.38
CA ILE A 531 20.35 26.74 -0.94
C ILE A 531 21.62 27.56 -0.77
N ARG A 532 22.73 27.10 -1.35
CA ARG A 532 24.04 27.76 -1.25
C ARG A 532 24.61 28.03 -2.64
N ASN A 533 25.54 28.98 -2.70
CA ASN A 533 26.38 29.15 -3.90
C ASN A 533 27.40 28.02 -3.99
N ILE A 534 28.01 27.67 -2.85
CA ILE A 534 29.00 26.60 -2.77
C ILE A 534 28.39 25.42 -2.07
N ASN A 535 28.36 24.28 -2.77
CA ASN A 535 27.97 22.99 -2.22
C ASN A 535 29.22 22.12 -2.11
N TYR A 536 29.65 21.85 -0.88
CA TYR A 536 30.81 20.99 -0.63
C TYR A 536 30.48 19.53 -0.88
N LEU A 537 31.42 18.83 -1.51
CA LEU A 537 31.39 17.39 -1.70
C LEU A 537 32.10 16.75 -0.50
N HIS A 538 31.42 15.85 0.18
CA HIS A 538 31.94 15.18 1.36
C HIS A 538 32.24 13.72 1.05
N ASP A 539 33.34 13.20 1.61
CA ASP A 539 33.55 11.76 1.68
C ASP A 539 32.40 11.12 2.50
N PRO A 540 31.75 10.07 1.99
CA PRO A 540 30.55 9.50 2.63
C PRO A 540 30.84 8.80 3.96
N PHE A 541 32.10 8.52 4.30
CA PHE A 541 32.48 7.83 5.54
C PHE A 541 33.22 8.75 6.50
N THR A 542 34.19 9.53 6.03
CA THR A 542 34.97 10.42 6.91
C THR A 542 34.29 11.78 7.11
N ASN A 543 33.35 12.12 6.24
CA ASN A 543 32.72 13.44 6.12
C ASN A 543 33.70 14.58 5.78
N GLU A 544 34.94 14.27 5.41
CA GLU A 544 35.93 15.26 4.98
C GLU A 544 35.52 15.89 3.65
N ILE A 545 35.85 17.17 3.46
CA ILE A 545 35.58 17.87 2.20
C ILE A 545 36.60 17.40 1.16
N THR A 546 36.08 16.81 0.08
CA THR A 546 36.88 16.30 -1.05
C THR A 546 36.84 17.22 -2.27
N GLY A 547 35.92 18.19 -2.26
CA GLY A 547 35.77 19.19 -3.31
C GLY A 547 34.54 20.06 -3.08
N TYR A 548 34.16 20.85 -4.08
CA TYR A 548 32.92 21.62 -4.08
C TYR A 548 32.41 21.86 -5.49
N THR A 549 31.12 22.14 -5.57
CA THR A 549 30.46 22.66 -6.77
C THR A 549 30.12 24.13 -6.52
N ASP A 550 30.54 25.00 -7.45
CA ASP A 550 30.18 26.42 -7.45
C ASP A 550 28.98 26.67 -8.37
N LEU A 551 27.87 27.05 -7.75
CA LEU A 551 26.59 27.39 -8.37
C LEU A 551 26.35 28.91 -8.34
N THR A 552 27.40 29.72 -8.17
CA THR A 552 27.28 31.19 -8.20
C THR A 552 26.76 31.64 -9.56
N GLY A 553 25.60 32.30 -9.57
CA GLY A 553 24.93 32.72 -10.80
C GLY A 553 24.18 31.62 -11.54
N ASP A 554 24.26 30.36 -11.10
CA ASP A 554 23.47 29.25 -11.64
C ASP A 554 22.20 29.06 -10.80
N PHE A 555 21.11 29.67 -11.24
CA PHE A 555 19.81 29.52 -10.58
C PHE A 555 19.25 28.11 -10.76
N SER A 556 19.41 27.51 -11.94
CA SER A 556 18.85 26.19 -12.24
C SER A 556 19.58 25.08 -11.50
N GLY A 557 20.89 25.20 -11.28
CA GLY A 557 21.65 24.24 -10.48
C GLY A 557 21.40 24.32 -8.97
N LYS A 558 20.83 25.44 -8.49
CA LYS A 558 20.43 25.63 -7.08
C LYS A 558 19.03 25.12 -6.76
N GLN A 559 18.19 25.00 -7.78
CA GLN A 559 16.88 24.37 -7.70
C GLN A 559 17.06 22.86 -7.71
#